data_AF-A0A1A9HQP1-F1
#
_entry.id   AF-A0A1A9HQP1-F1
#
_cell.length_a   1.000
_cell.length_b   1.000
_cell.length_c   1.000
_cell.angle_alpha   90.00
_cell.angle_beta   90.00
_cell.angle_gamma   90.00
#
_symmetry.space_group_name_H-M   'P 1'
#
loop_
_entity.id
_entity.type
_entity.pdbx_description
1 polymer ?
#
loop_
_entity_poly.entity_id
_entity_poly.type
_entity_poly.pdbx_seq_one_letter_code
_entity_poly.pdbx_strand_id
1 'polypeptide(L)'
;MRHLSAAALAALAGTLTPQAPAQAHGAPDYPIARVYNCFSTPSLPACQAAIAFGGPQAIYDWNGVNQGGAYGNHQAVVPDHQLCAGGQEKFKGFDLPRADWVATPYSPGADGKYEYRYNATAPHRTLNWKFYLTRDGFDASARAMKWSDLDLVAELGPDQMQTVGKTYTMKLSLPRRTGKQVLYSVWQRSDSGEAFYACSDVDFGGTGATPPAIASALKQIAQVSAAQDLPAGAQITLRVFDKQGGDRDKIVTTLNSPTAKAAWLARIAQQVNASSPDVKMGALQGGTVVVPANITVMDVYAVQATSGVSAVLEFKLPSTQPVATPPQPPAGVAKTPVQQPISSSDTWVEGQTYRVGDVVTRKDRRYRCLQAHTAYKGAGWSPDAVGSINVLWQPL
;
A
#
# COMPACT_ATOMS: atom_id res chain seq x y z
N MET A 1 -12.83 -69.38 -44.18
CA MET A 1 -12.47 -69.06 -42.78
C MET A 1 -11.13 -68.34 -42.76
N ARG A 2 -11.14 -67.03 -42.46
CA ARG A 2 -10.08 -66.25 -41.80
C ARG A 2 -10.54 -64.80 -41.75
N HIS A 3 -11.04 -64.40 -40.59
CA HIS A 3 -11.39 -63.03 -40.25
C HIS A 3 -10.10 -62.23 -40.03
N LEU A 4 -9.94 -61.09 -40.69
CA LEU A 4 -8.91 -60.11 -40.36
C LEU A 4 -9.61 -58.86 -39.84
N SER A 5 -9.65 -58.75 -38.52
CA SER A 5 -10.12 -57.58 -37.78
C SER A 5 -9.14 -56.42 -37.97
N ALA A 6 -9.61 -55.30 -38.50
CA ALA A 6 -8.86 -54.05 -38.51
C ALA A 6 -8.95 -53.42 -37.10
N ALA A 7 -7.85 -53.43 -36.35
CA ALA A 7 -7.72 -52.71 -35.10
C ALA A 7 -7.38 -51.23 -35.41
N ALA A 8 -8.32 -50.32 -35.14
CA ALA A 8 -8.05 -48.89 -35.18
C ALA A 8 -7.25 -48.49 -33.92
N LEU A 9 -5.96 -48.17 -34.09
CA LEU A 9 -5.19 -47.46 -33.07
C LEU A 9 -5.69 -46.00 -33.02
N ALA A 10 -6.53 -45.68 -32.04
CA ALA A 10 -6.78 -44.29 -31.67
C ALA A 10 -5.59 -43.78 -30.86
N ALA A 11 -4.67 -43.05 -31.51
CA ALA A 11 -3.64 -42.29 -30.81
C ALA A 11 -4.31 -41.14 -30.04
N LEU A 12 -4.46 -41.27 -28.73
CA LEU A 12 -4.77 -40.13 -27.86
C LEU A 12 -3.54 -39.22 -27.84
N ALA A 13 -3.50 -38.24 -28.75
CA ALA A 13 -2.63 -37.08 -28.63
C ALA A 13 -3.15 -36.24 -27.45
N GLY A 14 -2.62 -36.47 -26.26
CA GLY A 14 -2.85 -35.62 -25.10
C GLY A 14 -2.33 -34.23 -25.41
N THR A 15 -3.23 -33.26 -25.58
CA THR A 15 -2.88 -31.85 -25.65
C THR A 15 -2.34 -31.43 -24.28
N LEU A 16 -1.01 -31.38 -24.15
CA LEU A 16 -0.34 -30.66 -23.07
C LEU A 16 -0.68 -29.18 -23.23
N THR A 17 -1.75 -28.73 -22.60
CA THR A 17 -2.00 -27.31 -22.43
C THR A 17 -0.86 -26.76 -21.58
N PRO A 18 -0.10 -25.75 -22.04
CA PRO A 18 0.84 -25.07 -21.17
C PRO A 18 0.02 -24.49 -20.00
N GLN A 19 0.25 -25.00 -18.80
CA GLN A 19 -0.29 -24.39 -17.60
C GLN A 19 0.27 -22.98 -17.55
N ALA A 20 -0.59 -21.97 -17.68
CA ALA A 20 -0.22 -20.61 -17.35
C ALA A 20 0.44 -20.65 -15.96
N PRO A 21 1.60 -20.00 -15.76
CA PRO A 21 2.24 -20.01 -14.45
C PRO A 21 1.19 -19.56 -13.45
N ALA A 22 0.87 -20.44 -12.49
CA ALA A 22 -0.01 -20.09 -11.40
C ALA A 22 0.70 -19.01 -10.61
N GLN A 23 0.40 -17.75 -10.89
CA GLN A 23 1.07 -16.62 -10.29
C GLN A 23 0.68 -16.60 -8.81
N ALA A 24 1.66 -16.86 -7.94
CA ALA A 24 1.53 -16.40 -6.57
C ALA A 24 1.48 -14.87 -6.58
N HIS A 25 0.78 -14.32 -5.60
CA HIS A 25 0.56 -12.89 -5.60
C HIS A 25 0.41 -12.40 -4.18
N GLY A 26 1.21 -11.40 -3.80
CA GLY A 26 1.04 -10.66 -2.56
C GLY A 26 2.17 -9.69 -2.30
N ALA A 27 2.11 -9.06 -1.14
CA ALA A 27 3.16 -8.21 -0.59
C ALA A 27 2.95 -8.08 0.93
N PRO A 28 3.99 -7.71 1.71
CA PRO A 28 3.80 -7.44 3.11
C PRO A 28 2.96 -6.20 3.34
N ASP A 29 1.99 -6.36 4.25
CA ASP A 29 1.14 -5.29 4.75
C ASP A 29 1.66 -4.75 6.10
N TYR A 30 2.51 -5.52 6.79
CA TYR A 30 3.23 -5.07 7.98
C TYR A 30 4.60 -5.76 8.14
N PRO A 31 5.71 -5.01 8.27
CA PRO A 31 5.84 -3.63 7.81
C PRO A 31 5.45 -3.51 6.33
N ILE A 32 4.76 -2.45 5.95
CA ILE A 32 4.18 -2.35 4.60
C ILE A 32 5.27 -2.22 3.54
N ALA A 33 5.16 -2.99 2.45
CA ALA A 33 6.11 -2.87 1.33
C ALA A 33 5.93 -1.57 0.56
N ARG A 34 7.01 -1.05 -0.04
CA ARG A 34 6.99 0.14 -0.93
C ARG A 34 5.89 0.05 -1.98
N VAL A 35 5.86 -1.06 -2.73
CA VAL A 35 4.90 -1.28 -3.82
C VAL A 35 3.46 -1.30 -3.31
N TYR A 36 3.22 -1.93 -2.16
CA TYR A 36 1.88 -2.04 -1.60
C TYR A 36 1.42 -0.71 -0.98
N ASN A 37 2.32 0.03 -0.33
CA ASN A 37 2.03 1.36 0.17
C ASN A 37 1.69 2.32 -0.98
N CYS A 38 2.40 2.24 -2.10
CA CYS A 38 2.07 3.07 -3.27
C CYS A 38 0.79 2.68 -3.98
N PHE A 39 0.37 1.41 -3.91
CA PHE A 39 -0.97 1.02 -4.31
C PHE A 39 -2.04 1.65 -3.40
N SER A 40 -1.86 1.56 -2.08
CA SER A 40 -2.80 2.09 -1.09
C SER A 40 -2.81 3.61 -1.00
N THR A 41 -1.69 4.27 -1.26
CA THR A 41 -1.50 5.72 -1.11
C THR A 41 -0.58 6.28 -2.21
N PRO A 42 -1.07 6.33 -3.47
CA PRO A 42 -0.26 6.77 -4.62
C PRO A 42 0.15 8.25 -4.55
N SER A 43 -0.48 9.05 -3.68
CA SER A 43 -0.20 10.48 -3.51
C SER A 43 1.05 10.78 -2.68
N LEU A 44 1.71 9.77 -2.07
CA LEU A 44 2.96 9.99 -1.35
C LEU A 44 4.07 10.45 -2.30
N PRO A 45 4.95 11.38 -1.89
CA PRO A 45 6.01 11.90 -2.77
C PRO A 45 6.92 10.81 -3.36
N ALA A 46 7.34 9.82 -2.55
CA ALA A 46 8.14 8.70 -3.04
C ALA A 46 7.36 7.81 -4.03
N CYS A 47 6.05 7.64 -3.83
CA CYS A 47 5.19 6.90 -4.74
C CYS A 47 4.98 7.63 -6.06
N GLN A 48 4.77 8.95 -6.03
CA GLN A 48 4.70 9.77 -7.23
C GLN A 48 6.01 9.70 -8.02
N ALA A 49 7.17 9.73 -7.35
CA ALA A 49 8.46 9.57 -8.00
C ALA A 49 8.63 8.17 -8.63
N ALA A 50 8.26 7.11 -7.90
CA ALA A 50 8.31 5.75 -8.40
C ALA A 50 7.40 5.53 -9.61
N ILE A 51 6.17 6.07 -9.58
CA ILE A 51 5.21 6.03 -10.69
C ILE A 51 5.73 6.83 -11.88
N ALA A 52 6.30 8.02 -11.66
CA ALA A 52 6.87 8.83 -12.72
C ALA A 52 8.06 8.14 -13.41
N PHE A 53 8.85 7.37 -12.65
CA PHE A 53 10.03 6.68 -13.17
C PHE A 53 9.71 5.32 -13.81
N GLY A 54 8.86 4.51 -13.18
CA GLY A 54 8.54 3.13 -13.59
C GLY A 54 7.22 2.96 -14.36
N GLY A 55 6.36 3.98 -14.35
CA GLY A 55 5.01 3.92 -14.89
C GLY A 55 3.96 3.48 -13.85
N PRO A 56 2.67 3.79 -14.10
CA PRO A 56 1.60 3.56 -13.12
C PRO A 56 1.18 2.09 -13.00
N GLN A 57 1.45 1.24 -13.99
CA GLN A 57 0.98 -0.15 -13.97
C GLN A 57 1.55 -0.95 -12.80
N ALA A 58 2.77 -0.62 -12.37
CA ALA A 58 3.47 -1.33 -11.31
C ALA A 58 2.73 -1.33 -9.97
N ILE A 59 2.01 -0.24 -9.64
CA ILE A 59 1.25 -0.19 -8.38
C ILE A 59 -0.05 -1.01 -8.45
N TYR A 60 -0.63 -1.28 -9.62
CA TYR A 60 -1.83 -2.15 -9.71
C TYR A 60 -1.47 -3.62 -9.63
N ASP A 61 -0.28 -3.95 -10.13
CA ASP A 61 0.28 -5.28 -10.06
C ASP A 61 1.19 -5.41 -8.83
N TRP A 62 0.86 -4.70 -7.74
CA TRP A 62 1.66 -4.62 -6.51
C TRP A 62 2.00 -5.98 -5.90
N ASN A 63 1.13 -6.95 -6.17
CA ASN A 63 1.22 -8.31 -5.70
C ASN A 63 2.13 -9.18 -6.58
N GLY A 64 2.72 -8.64 -7.66
CA GLY A 64 3.44 -9.39 -8.69
C GLY A 64 4.94 -9.12 -8.79
N VAL A 65 5.60 -8.69 -7.71
CA VAL A 65 7.07 -8.52 -7.69
C VAL A 65 7.74 -9.89 -7.53
N ASN A 66 7.89 -10.62 -8.64
CA ASN A 66 8.28 -12.03 -8.66
C ASN A 66 9.44 -12.36 -9.62
N GLN A 67 9.96 -13.58 -9.53
CA GLN A 67 10.82 -14.19 -10.55
C GLN A 67 10.41 -15.64 -10.70
N GLY A 68 9.91 -16.02 -11.89
CA GLY A 68 9.39 -17.37 -12.15
C GLY A 68 10.45 -18.48 -12.14
N GLY A 69 11.72 -18.13 -12.35
CA GLY A 69 12.84 -19.06 -12.46
C GLY A 69 13.88 -18.91 -11.34
N ALA A 70 13.46 -18.50 -10.13
CA ALA A 70 14.40 -18.27 -9.03
C ALA A 70 15.02 -19.58 -8.51
N TYR A 71 14.23 -20.64 -8.30
CA TYR A 71 14.67 -21.94 -7.77
C TYR A 71 15.61 -21.84 -6.55
N GLY A 72 15.37 -20.86 -5.66
CA GLY A 72 16.22 -20.56 -4.50
C GLY A 72 17.52 -19.79 -4.79
N ASN A 73 17.89 -19.58 -6.06
CA ASN A 73 19.06 -18.80 -6.48
C ASN A 73 18.70 -17.34 -6.79
N HIS A 74 18.31 -16.61 -5.74
CA HIS A 74 17.78 -15.25 -5.85
C HIS A 74 18.76 -14.24 -6.48
N GLN A 75 20.05 -14.36 -6.15
CA GLN A 75 21.10 -13.47 -6.68
C GLN A 75 21.30 -13.61 -8.19
N ALA A 76 20.99 -14.77 -8.77
CA ALA A 76 21.10 -14.98 -10.21
C ALA A 76 19.98 -14.29 -11.01
N VAL A 77 18.81 -14.07 -10.39
CA VAL A 77 17.62 -13.52 -11.06
C VAL A 77 17.27 -12.10 -10.63
N VAL A 78 17.82 -11.63 -9.50
CA VAL A 78 17.69 -10.26 -9.02
C VAL A 78 19.07 -9.62 -8.95
N PRO A 79 19.48 -8.85 -9.97
CA PRO A 79 20.77 -8.15 -9.96
C PRO A 79 20.86 -7.09 -8.85
N ASP A 80 22.10 -6.71 -8.52
CA ASP A 80 22.36 -5.53 -7.70
C ASP A 80 21.64 -4.29 -8.25
N HIS A 81 21.21 -3.40 -7.35
CA HIS A 81 20.44 -2.19 -7.64
C HIS A 81 19.00 -2.42 -8.15
N GLN A 82 18.54 -3.67 -8.21
CA GLN A 82 17.20 -4.03 -8.67
C GLN A 82 16.41 -4.84 -7.63
N LEU A 83 16.81 -4.79 -6.36
CA LEU A 83 16.29 -5.66 -5.31
C LEU A 83 14.80 -5.40 -5.04
N CYS A 84 14.40 -4.13 -4.92
CA CYS A 84 13.02 -3.76 -4.62
C CYS A 84 12.08 -3.93 -5.82
N ALA A 85 12.62 -3.91 -7.04
CA ALA A 85 11.90 -4.32 -8.23
C ALA A 85 11.89 -5.83 -8.48
N GLY A 86 12.61 -6.61 -7.67
CA GLY A 86 12.77 -8.05 -7.89
C GLY A 86 13.41 -8.38 -9.24
N GLY A 87 14.29 -7.53 -9.77
CA GLY A 87 14.93 -7.71 -11.09
C GLY A 87 14.01 -7.44 -12.29
N GLN A 88 12.82 -6.85 -12.08
CA GLN A 88 11.86 -6.59 -13.15
C GLN A 88 11.83 -5.11 -13.55
N GLU A 89 12.00 -4.83 -14.84
CA GLU A 89 11.93 -3.47 -15.41
C GLU A 89 10.62 -2.74 -15.05
N LYS A 90 9.49 -3.47 -14.99
CA LYS A 90 8.18 -2.92 -14.61
C LYS A 90 8.16 -2.27 -13.24
N PHE A 91 8.95 -2.79 -12.28
CA PHE A 91 8.94 -2.34 -10.89
C PHE A 91 10.13 -1.43 -10.55
N LYS A 92 10.93 -0.99 -11.53
CA LYS A 92 12.16 -0.20 -11.33
C LYS A 92 11.98 1.09 -10.52
N GLY A 93 10.77 1.65 -10.47
CA GLY A 93 10.45 2.82 -9.64
C GLY A 93 10.69 2.59 -8.14
N PHE A 94 10.60 1.34 -7.67
CA PHE A 94 10.75 1.01 -6.25
C PHE A 94 12.20 0.87 -5.80
N ASP A 95 13.17 0.86 -6.72
CA ASP A 95 14.61 0.89 -6.42
C ASP A 95 15.17 2.30 -6.22
N LEU A 96 14.35 3.35 -6.44
CA LEU A 96 14.79 4.74 -6.29
C LEU A 96 15.34 5.00 -4.87
N PRO A 97 16.58 5.49 -4.74
CA PRO A 97 17.15 5.87 -3.45
C PRO A 97 16.57 7.20 -2.99
N ARG A 98 15.69 7.15 -1.99
CA ARG A 98 15.00 8.34 -1.49
C ARG A 98 14.87 8.32 0.03
N ALA A 99 14.98 9.49 0.63
CA ALA A 99 14.82 9.65 2.08
C ALA A 99 13.35 9.63 2.52
N ASP A 100 12.42 9.90 1.60
CA ASP A 100 10.99 10.11 1.86
C ASP A 100 10.12 8.87 1.58
N TRP A 101 10.72 7.69 1.39
CA TRP A 101 10.00 6.43 1.55
C TRP A 101 9.43 6.36 2.98
N VAL A 102 8.12 6.12 3.13
CA VAL A 102 7.50 6.03 4.45
C VAL A 102 8.04 4.79 5.16
N ALA A 103 8.63 4.97 6.35
CA ALA A 103 9.10 3.88 7.18
C ALA A 103 8.06 3.51 8.24
N THR A 104 7.79 2.22 8.42
CA THR A 104 6.98 1.70 9.51
C THR A 104 7.78 1.71 10.82
N PRO A 105 7.32 2.40 11.89
CA PRO A 105 7.87 2.20 13.22
C PRO A 105 7.73 0.73 13.63
N TYR A 106 8.86 0.06 13.79
CA TYR A 106 8.90 -1.38 13.93
C TYR A 106 9.47 -1.77 15.28
N SER A 107 8.64 -2.40 16.10
CA SER A 107 8.98 -2.81 17.46
C SER A 107 8.63 -4.29 17.66
N PRO A 108 9.36 -4.99 18.54
CA PRO A 108 9.02 -6.36 18.87
C PRO A 108 7.76 -6.39 19.75
N GLY A 109 7.06 -7.52 19.72
CA GLY A 109 6.02 -7.82 20.69
C GLY A 109 6.61 -8.07 22.08
N ALA A 110 5.73 -8.34 23.04
CA ALA A 110 6.12 -8.72 24.41
C ALA A 110 6.97 -10.01 24.46
N ASP A 111 6.92 -10.84 23.42
CA ASP A 111 7.76 -12.04 23.22
C ASP A 111 9.17 -11.72 22.70
N GLY A 112 9.49 -10.44 22.49
CA GLY A 112 10.77 -10.01 21.93
C GLY A 112 10.93 -10.28 20.43
N LYS A 113 9.85 -10.66 19.72
CA LYS A 113 9.87 -10.97 18.29
C LYS A 113 9.13 -9.92 17.47
N TYR A 114 9.61 -9.69 16.26
CA TYR A 114 9.00 -8.75 15.31
C TYR A 114 7.96 -9.46 14.44
N GLU A 115 6.76 -8.91 14.36
CA GLU A 115 5.70 -9.44 13.50
C GLU A 115 5.93 -9.04 12.04
N TYR A 116 6.03 -10.03 11.17
CA TYR A 116 5.94 -9.82 9.72
C TYR A 116 4.64 -10.41 9.20
N ARG A 117 3.88 -9.63 8.43
CA ARG A 117 2.56 -9.97 7.91
C ARG A 117 2.49 -9.76 6.41
N TYR A 118 2.15 -10.82 5.70
CA TYR A 118 2.07 -10.86 4.25
C TYR A 118 0.65 -11.13 3.77
N ASN A 119 0.12 -10.24 2.93
CA ASN A 119 -1.17 -10.41 2.28
C ASN A 119 -1.00 -11.14 0.95
N ALA A 120 -1.37 -12.43 0.92
CA ALA A 120 -1.33 -13.27 -0.26
C ALA A 120 -2.69 -13.27 -0.97
N THR A 121 -2.85 -12.47 -2.01
CA THR A 121 -4.09 -12.46 -2.81
C THR A 121 -4.38 -13.83 -3.42
N ALA A 122 -3.32 -14.59 -3.72
CA ALA A 122 -3.34 -16.00 -4.06
C ALA A 122 -2.35 -16.76 -3.14
N PRO A 123 -2.84 -17.55 -2.15
CA PRO A 123 -1.98 -18.39 -1.31
C PRO A 123 -1.32 -19.54 -2.08
N HIS A 124 -0.07 -19.87 -1.77
CA HIS A 124 0.69 -20.98 -2.38
C HIS A 124 1.53 -21.74 -1.35
N ARG A 125 2.02 -22.93 -1.72
CA ARG A 125 2.90 -23.70 -0.83
C ARG A 125 4.26 -23.02 -0.70
N THR A 126 4.70 -22.85 0.54
CA THR A 126 5.98 -22.21 0.88
C THR A 126 7.08 -23.27 0.95
N LEU A 127 8.25 -22.95 0.38
CA LEU A 127 9.49 -23.65 0.68
C LEU A 127 10.16 -23.02 1.89
N ASN A 128 10.48 -21.73 1.78
CA ASN A 128 11.02 -20.92 2.86
C ASN A 128 10.72 -19.43 2.64
N TRP A 129 10.94 -18.67 3.71
CA TRP A 129 11.07 -17.22 3.68
C TRP A 129 12.49 -16.86 4.08
N LYS A 130 13.13 -15.97 3.31
CA LYS A 130 14.40 -15.35 3.70
C LYS A 130 14.19 -13.88 3.96
N PHE A 131 14.67 -13.42 5.10
CA PHE A 131 14.61 -12.02 5.50
C PHE A 131 16.01 -11.46 5.60
N TYR A 132 16.20 -10.37 4.89
CA TYR A 132 17.43 -9.63 4.85
C TYR A 132 17.19 -8.25 5.44
N LEU A 133 18.17 -7.71 6.16
CA LEU A 133 18.13 -6.37 6.69
C LEU A 133 19.37 -5.62 6.20
N THR A 134 19.20 -4.35 5.85
CA THR A 134 20.33 -3.49 5.54
C THR A 134 21.37 -3.53 6.67
N ARG A 135 22.64 -3.53 6.27
CA ARG A 135 23.77 -3.45 7.20
C ARG A 135 23.72 -2.17 8.00
N ASP A 136 24.28 -2.22 9.20
CA ASP A 136 24.39 -1.03 10.04
C ASP A 136 25.16 0.08 9.31
N GLY A 137 24.68 1.31 9.40
CA GLY A 137 25.22 2.47 8.68
C GLY A 137 24.90 2.56 7.17
N PHE A 138 24.16 1.61 6.58
CA PHE A 138 23.72 1.75 5.18
C PHE A 138 22.67 2.86 5.02
N ASP A 139 22.92 3.80 4.11
CA ASP A 139 21.98 4.88 3.75
C ASP A 139 21.19 4.52 2.48
N ALA A 140 19.95 4.06 2.67
CA ALA A 140 19.03 3.72 1.59
C ALA A 140 18.54 4.94 0.77
N SER A 141 18.83 6.16 1.22
CA SER A 141 18.51 7.39 0.49
C SER A 141 19.63 7.82 -0.46
N ALA A 142 20.86 7.34 -0.25
CA ALA A 142 22.01 7.74 -1.05
C ALA A 142 22.17 6.92 -2.35
N ARG A 143 21.81 5.63 -2.32
CA ARG A 143 21.94 4.74 -3.50
C ARG A 143 21.05 3.49 -3.41
N ALA A 144 20.73 2.93 -4.57
CA ALA A 144 20.00 1.66 -4.66
C ALA A 144 20.82 0.52 -4.00
N MET A 145 20.12 -0.40 -3.33
CA MET A 145 20.74 -1.51 -2.60
C MET A 145 21.40 -2.51 -3.55
N LYS A 146 22.50 -3.12 -3.10
CA LYS A 146 23.07 -4.35 -3.66
C LYS A 146 22.96 -5.46 -2.64
N TRP A 147 23.10 -6.72 -3.06
CA TRP A 147 23.08 -7.87 -2.14
C TRP A 147 24.13 -7.78 -1.04
N SER A 148 25.30 -7.20 -1.36
CA SER A 148 26.37 -6.98 -0.38
C SER A 148 26.08 -5.84 0.62
N ASP A 149 24.94 -5.15 0.53
CA ASP A 149 24.50 -4.21 1.57
C ASP A 149 23.61 -4.86 2.63
N LEU A 150 23.29 -6.15 2.45
CA LEU A 150 22.32 -6.86 3.25
C LEU A 150 22.97 -7.94 4.12
N ASP A 151 22.42 -8.14 5.31
CA ASP A 151 22.65 -9.30 6.16
C ASP A 151 21.41 -10.21 6.09
N LEU A 152 21.59 -11.51 5.89
CA LEU A 152 20.53 -12.48 6.09
C LEU A 152 20.26 -12.59 7.60
N VAL A 153 19.08 -12.14 8.05
CA VAL A 153 18.74 -12.05 9.48
C VAL A 153 17.78 -13.14 9.94
N ALA A 154 17.02 -13.75 9.03
CA ALA A 154 16.21 -14.91 9.33
C ALA A 154 15.95 -15.76 8.07
N GLU A 155 15.86 -17.07 8.27
CA GLU A 155 15.29 -18.01 7.30
C GLU A 155 14.24 -18.85 8.03
N LEU A 156 13.01 -18.86 7.52
CA LEU A 156 11.87 -19.53 8.14
C LEU A 156 11.27 -20.58 7.21
N GLY A 157 10.97 -21.76 7.76
CA GLY A 157 10.22 -22.80 7.07
C GLY A 157 8.70 -22.64 7.19
N PRO A 158 7.90 -23.48 6.49
CA PRO A 158 6.44 -23.43 6.54
C PRO A 158 5.87 -23.62 7.96
N ASP A 159 6.52 -24.41 8.82
CA ASP A 159 6.07 -24.68 10.19
C ASP A 159 6.22 -23.47 11.14
N GLN A 160 6.94 -22.43 10.71
CA GLN A 160 7.15 -21.19 11.47
C GLN A 160 6.23 -20.04 11.00
N MET A 161 5.27 -20.36 10.12
CA MET A 161 4.33 -19.43 9.53
C MET A 161 2.91 -19.76 9.98
N GLN A 162 2.19 -18.77 10.51
CA GLN A 162 0.75 -18.89 10.76
C GLN A 162 -0.03 -18.39 9.54
N THR A 163 -1.00 -19.19 9.08
CA THR A 163 -1.87 -18.81 7.96
C THR A 163 -3.30 -18.64 8.46
N VAL A 164 -3.86 -17.44 8.28
CA VAL A 164 -5.28 -17.15 8.55
C VAL A 164 -5.88 -16.51 7.31
N GLY A 165 -6.76 -17.24 6.63
CA GLY A 165 -7.32 -16.80 5.36
C GLY A 165 -6.23 -16.57 4.31
N LYS A 166 -6.07 -15.32 3.87
CA LYS A 166 -5.07 -14.87 2.89
C LYS A 166 -3.80 -14.29 3.51
N THR A 167 -3.69 -14.32 4.83
CA THR A 167 -2.61 -13.65 5.54
C THR A 167 -1.63 -14.66 6.12
N TYR A 168 -0.35 -14.47 5.81
CA TYR A 168 0.76 -15.16 6.45
C TYR A 168 1.35 -14.28 7.54
N THR A 169 1.51 -14.83 8.73
CA THR A 169 2.15 -14.13 9.87
C THR A 169 3.35 -14.92 10.36
N MET A 170 4.46 -14.23 10.55
CA MET A 170 5.73 -14.78 11.01
C MET A 170 6.30 -13.92 12.14
N LYS A 171 7.20 -14.51 12.92
CA LYS A 171 7.89 -13.84 14.03
C LYS A 171 9.40 -13.87 13.80
N LEU A 172 10.01 -12.69 13.71
CA LEU A 172 11.43 -12.52 13.41
C LEU A 172 12.23 -12.19 14.66
N SER A 173 13.44 -12.76 14.75
CA SER A 173 14.46 -12.34 15.71
C SER A 173 15.47 -11.48 14.95
N LEU A 174 15.46 -10.17 15.18
CA LEU A 174 16.30 -9.25 14.41
C LEU A 174 17.55 -8.86 15.20
N PRO A 175 18.71 -8.70 14.53
CA PRO A 175 19.92 -8.20 15.17
C PRO A 175 19.77 -6.73 15.56
N ARG A 176 20.71 -6.23 16.36
CA ARG A 176 20.81 -4.79 16.66
C ARG A 176 20.85 -3.96 15.37
N ARG A 177 19.99 -2.94 15.32
CA ARG A 177 19.90 -1.87 14.34
C ARG A 177 19.28 -0.64 14.98
N THR A 178 19.50 0.53 14.39
CA THR A 178 18.85 1.78 14.77
C THR A 178 18.43 2.56 13.55
N GLY A 179 17.46 3.45 13.75
CA GLY A 179 16.92 4.35 12.75
C GLY A 179 16.24 3.61 11.60
N LYS A 180 16.16 4.32 10.49
CA LYS A 180 15.60 3.82 9.24
C LYS A 180 16.48 2.72 8.63
N GLN A 181 15.87 1.61 8.28
CA GLN A 181 16.48 0.46 7.60
C GLN A 181 15.53 -0.05 6.51
N VAL A 182 16.02 -0.94 5.64
CA VAL A 182 15.15 -1.67 4.69
C VAL A 182 15.15 -3.15 5.05
N LEU A 183 13.96 -3.68 5.37
CA LEU A 183 13.72 -5.11 5.46
C LEU A 183 13.38 -5.63 4.06
N TYR A 184 14.24 -6.50 3.54
CA TYR A 184 14.05 -7.16 2.25
C TYR A 184 13.63 -8.61 2.46
N SER A 185 12.42 -8.97 2.05
CA SER A 185 11.86 -10.31 2.22
C SER A 185 11.78 -11.05 0.90
N VAL A 186 12.12 -12.34 0.93
CA VAL A 186 12.04 -13.27 -0.20
C VAL A 186 11.15 -14.44 0.19
N TRP A 187 10.10 -14.69 -0.59
CA TRP A 187 9.25 -15.87 -0.46
C TRP A 187 9.56 -16.85 -1.59
N GLN A 188 10.15 -17.99 -1.28
CA GLN A 188 10.34 -19.07 -2.26
C GLN A 188 9.19 -20.07 -2.14
N ARG A 189 8.56 -20.39 -3.27
CA ARG A 189 7.54 -21.44 -3.33
C ARG A 189 8.18 -22.82 -3.37
N SER A 190 7.46 -23.81 -2.86
CA SER A 190 7.86 -25.23 -2.95
C SER A 190 7.20 -25.97 -4.10
N ASP A 191 6.18 -25.40 -4.73
CA ASP A 191 5.41 -26.00 -5.82
C ASP A 191 5.73 -25.42 -7.21
N SER A 192 6.67 -24.49 -7.30
CA SER A 192 7.22 -23.96 -8.55
C SER A 192 8.61 -23.34 -8.31
N GLY A 193 9.31 -22.98 -9.40
CA GLY A 193 10.55 -22.20 -9.33
C GLY A 193 10.35 -20.73 -8.94
N GLU A 194 9.11 -20.27 -8.78
CA GLU A 194 8.77 -18.86 -8.59
C GLU A 194 9.07 -18.37 -7.16
N ALA A 195 9.61 -17.16 -7.06
CA ALA A 195 9.81 -16.44 -5.79
C ALA A 195 9.30 -15.00 -5.84
N PHE A 196 8.98 -14.42 -4.69
CA PHE A 196 8.50 -13.05 -4.51
C PHE A 196 9.47 -12.23 -3.69
N TYR A 197 9.54 -10.94 -3.99
CA TYR A 197 10.48 -10.01 -3.39
C TYR A 197 9.76 -8.76 -2.92
N ALA A 198 10.12 -8.25 -1.74
CA ALA A 198 9.54 -7.01 -1.25
C ALA A 198 10.52 -6.24 -0.36
N CYS A 199 10.59 -4.92 -0.59
CA CYS A 199 11.26 -3.98 0.29
C CYS A 199 10.23 -3.29 1.19
N SER A 200 10.45 -3.34 2.50
CA SER A 200 9.69 -2.59 3.50
C SER A 200 10.65 -1.67 4.26
N ASP A 201 10.44 -0.36 4.17
CA ASP A 201 11.19 0.61 4.97
C ASP A 201 10.68 0.54 6.40
N VAL A 202 11.59 0.35 7.36
CA VAL A 202 11.29 0.23 8.79
C VAL A 202 12.10 1.25 9.58
N ASP A 203 11.58 1.69 10.70
CA ASP A 203 12.30 2.55 11.64
C ASP A 203 12.31 1.91 13.03
N PHE A 204 13.51 1.62 13.52
CA PHE A 204 13.73 1.04 14.84
C PHE A 204 13.86 2.09 15.95
N GLY A 205 13.84 3.39 15.63
CA GLY A 205 14.16 4.45 16.59
C GLY A 205 15.63 4.39 17.03
N GLY A 206 15.96 4.73 18.28
CA GLY A 206 17.36 4.80 18.67
C GLY A 206 17.65 4.69 20.17
N THR A 207 17.93 3.47 20.62
CA THR A 207 18.76 3.19 21.82
C THR A 207 19.94 2.26 21.52
N GLY A 208 19.97 1.61 20.35
CA GLY A 208 20.99 0.61 19.99
C GLY A 208 20.85 -0.72 20.74
N ALA A 209 19.66 -1.07 21.23
CA ALA A 209 19.43 -2.32 21.96
C ALA A 209 19.31 -3.56 21.04
N THR A 210 19.31 -4.75 21.63
CA THR A 210 18.83 -5.99 21.00
C THR A 210 17.71 -6.55 21.88
N PRO A 211 16.46 -6.66 21.39
CA PRO A 211 15.99 -6.30 20.04
C PRO A 211 16.15 -4.79 19.71
N PRO A 212 16.22 -4.40 18.42
CA PRO A 212 16.52 -3.04 17.96
C PRO A 212 15.57 -1.92 18.41
N ALA A 213 14.46 -2.25 19.08
CA ALA A 213 13.51 -1.32 19.66
C ALA A 213 12.91 -1.87 20.96
N ILE A 214 12.29 -0.98 21.75
CA ILE A 214 11.58 -1.35 22.98
C ILE A 214 10.31 -2.14 22.62
N ALA A 215 10.07 -3.24 23.34
CA ALA A 215 8.90 -4.08 23.13
C ALA A 215 7.59 -3.30 23.37
N SER A 216 6.57 -3.64 22.57
CA SER A 216 5.24 -3.07 22.66
C SER A 216 4.19 -4.18 22.73
N ALA A 217 3.18 -4.00 23.58
CA ALA A 217 1.99 -4.84 23.59
C ALA A 217 0.96 -4.44 22.51
N LEU A 218 1.18 -3.30 21.85
CA LEU A 218 0.29 -2.75 20.83
C LEU A 218 0.49 -3.49 19.50
N LYS A 219 -0.61 -3.73 18.79
CA LYS A 219 -0.57 -4.39 17.48
C LYS A 219 -0.93 -3.41 16.37
N GLN A 220 -0.07 -3.23 15.37
CA GLN A 220 -0.42 -2.44 14.19
C GLN A 220 -1.54 -3.13 13.41
N ILE A 221 -2.59 -2.37 13.10
CA ILE A 221 -3.80 -2.86 12.42
C ILE A 221 -4.15 -2.08 11.14
N ALA A 222 -3.66 -0.84 11.01
CA ALA A 222 -3.87 -0.04 9.81
C ALA A 222 -2.81 1.05 9.68
N GLN A 223 -2.63 1.55 8.46
CA GLN A 223 -1.92 2.79 8.16
C GLN A 223 -2.94 3.77 7.59
N VAL A 224 -2.86 5.03 8.01
CA VAL A 224 -3.73 6.11 7.54
C VAL A 224 -2.89 7.26 7.02
N SER A 225 -3.36 7.85 5.92
CA SER A 225 -2.63 8.91 5.21
C SER A 225 -3.49 10.15 5.01
N ALA A 226 -2.87 11.31 5.12
CA ALA A 226 -3.46 12.60 4.78
C ALA A 226 -3.05 13.03 3.37
N ALA A 227 -3.88 12.70 2.37
CA ALA A 227 -3.60 13.01 0.97
C ALA A 227 -3.65 14.51 0.66
N GLN A 228 -4.52 15.26 1.34
CA GLN A 228 -4.84 16.66 1.01
C GLN A 228 -5.28 17.48 2.22
N ASP A 229 -5.21 18.79 2.06
CA ASP A 229 -5.78 19.75 3.01
C ASP A 229 -7.31 19.63 3.02
N LEU A 230 -7.94 19.94 4.15
CA LEU A 230 -9.39 19.83 4.32
C LEU A 230 -10.02 21.20 4.60
N PRO A 231 -11.23 21.48 4.05
CA PRO A 231 -11.93 22.73 4.27
C PRO A 231 -12.55 22.80 5.68
N ALA A 232 -12.99 24.00 6.08
CA ALA A 232 -13.87 24.16 7.23
C ALA A 232 -15.17 23.36 7.05
N GLY A 233 -15.70 22.80 8.13
CA GLY A 233 -16.89 21.95 8.14
C GLY A 233 -16.63 20.49 7.75
N ALA A 234 -15.42 20.12 7.32
CA ALA A 234 -15.09 18.73 7.05
C ALA A 234 -15.08 17.92 8.36
N GLN A 235 -15.66 16.72 8.31
CA GLN A 235 -15.63 15.75 9.39
C GLN A 235 -14.71 14.59 9.01
N ILE A 236 -13.78 14.28 9.90
CA ILE A 236 -12.89 13.12 9.82
C ILE A 236 -13.39 12.13 10.87
N THR A 237 -13.63 10.89 10.48
CA THR A 237 -14.12 9.85 11.39
C THR A 237 -13.16 8.67 11.40
N LEU A 238 -12.61 8.30 12.55
CA LEU A 238 -12.01 6.98 12.72
C LEU A 238 -13.09 6.03 13.26
N ARG A 239 -13.42 5.00 12.48
CA ARG A 239 -14.30 3.90 12.91
C ARG A 239 -13.46 2.70 13.29
N VAL A 240 -13.78 2.10 14.43
CA VAL A 240 -13.19 0.84 14.89
C VAL A 240 -14.27 -0.22 14.81
N PHE A 241 -13.95 -1.33 14.17
CA PHE A 241 -14.84 -2.47 14.02
C PHE A 241 -14.35 -3.63 14.86
N ASP A 242 -15.28 -4.41 15.42
CA ASP A 242 -14.96 -5.71 15.98
C ASP A 242 -14.62 -6.75 14.88
N LYS A 243 -14.24 -7.96 15.31
CA LYS A 243 -13.87 -9.05 14.39
C LYS A 243 -15.03 -9.57 13.53
N GLN A 244 -16.27 -9.22 13.86
CA GLN A 244 -17.47 -9.54 13.08
C GLN A 244 -17.89 -8.39 12.15
N GLY A 245 -17.19 -7.26 12.19
CA GLY A 245 -17.50 -6.07 11.39
C GLY A 245 -18.53 -5.13 12.04
N GLY A 246 -18.89 -5.32 13.32
CA GLY A 246 -19.74 -4.40 14.07
C GLY A 246 -18.99 -3.14 14.51
N ASP A 247 -19.67 -1.98 14.54
CA ASP A 247 -19.08 -0.74 15.07
C ASP A 247 -18.81 -0.88 16.57
N ARG A 248 -17.55 -0.74 16.96
CA ARG A 248 -17.08 -0.80 18.34
C ARG A 248 -16.75 0.57 18.90
N ASP A 249 -16.18 1.44 18.07
CA ASP A 249 -15.86 2.82 18.44
C ASP A 249 -15.97 3.74 17.21
N LYS A 250 -16.29 5.01 17.46
CA LYS A 250 -16.44 6.04 16.43
C LYS A 250 -15.98 7.39 16.95
N ILE A 251 -14.83 7.83 16.47
CA ILE A 251 -14.22 9.11 16.86
C ILE A 251 -14.37 10.10 15.71
N VAL A 252 -15.12 11.18 15.95
CA VAL A 252 -15.40 12.22 14.94
C VAL A 252 -14.68 13.51 15.30
N THR A 253 -13.85 14.01 14.38
CA THR A 253 -13.23 15.34 14.44
C THR A 253 -13.85 16.25 13.37
N THR A 254 -14.48 17.34 13.79
CA THR A 254 -14.98 18.38 12.88
C THR A 254 -13.98 19.53 12.81
N LEU A 255 -13.62 19.94 11.59
CA LEU A 255 -12.72 21.07 11.37
C LEU A 255 -13.51 22.38 11.33
N ASN A 256 -13.17 23.34 12.20
CA ASN A 256 -13.85 24.64 12.24
C ASN A 256 -13.25 25.68 11.27
N SER A 257 -12.13 25.36 10.64
CA SER A 257 -11.42 26.20 9.67
C SER A 257 -10.74 25.31 8.62
N PRO A 258 -10.36 25.85 7.45
CA PRO A 258 -9.46 25.14 6.55
C PRO A 258 -8.21 24.70 7.33
N THR A 259 -7.81 23.45 7.15
CA THR A 259 -6.74 22.84 7.95
C THR A 259 -5.83 22.02 7.05
N ALA A 260 -4.53 22.28 7.14
CA ALA A 260 -3.50 21.59 6.36
C ALA A 260 -3.46 20.08 6.68
N LYS A 261 -3.02 19.28 5.71
CA LYS A 261 -3.03 17.81 5.77
C LYS A 261 -2.40 17.20 7.01
N ALA A 262 -1.19 17.65 7.34
CA ALA A 262 -0.50 17.19 8.54
C ALA A 262 -1.19 17.64 9.83
N ALA A 263 -1.77 18.85 9.81
CA ALA A 263 -2.42 19.42 10.98
C ALA A 263 -3.74 18.70 11.32
N TRP A 264 -4.58 18.39 10.33
CA TRP A 264 -5.82 17.66 10.62
C TRP A 264 -5.53 16.21 11.02
N LEU A 265 -4.49 15.58 10.45
CA LEU A 265 -4.10 14.21 10.81
C LEU A 265 -3.65 14.14 12.28
N ALA A 266 -2.87 15.11 12.73
CA ALA A 266 -2.49 15.23 14.13
C ALA A 266 -3.70 15.45 15.06
N ARG A 267 -4.67 16.27 14.64
CA ARG A 267 -5.90 16.53 15.44
C ARG A 267 -6.72 15.26 15.66
N ILE A 268 -7.02 14.49 14.60
CA ILE A 268 -7.77 13.23 14.77
C ILE A 268 -6.98 12.22 15.61
N ALA A 269 -5.66 12.11 15.41
CA ALA A 269 -4.82 11.22 16.21
C ALA A 269 -4.84 11.56 17.71
N GLN A 270 -4.76 12.87 18.06
CA GLN A 270 -4.87 13.34 19.43
C GLN A 270 -6.23 12.98 20.04
N GLN A 271 -7.32 13.18 19.29
CA GLN A 271 -8.67 12.86 19.76
C GLN A 271 -8.85 11.34 19.95
N VAL A 272 -8.36 10.52 19.00
CA VAL A 272 -8.36 9.06 19.12
C VAL A 272 -7.60 8.62 20.36
N ASN A 273 -6.40 9.16 20.59
CA ASN A 273 -5.57 8.78 21.73
C ASN A 273 -6.16 9.20 23.08
N ALA A 274 -6.95 10.27 23.10
CA ALA A 274 -7.64 10.76 24.30
C ALA A 274 -8.94 10.00 24.60
N SER A 275 -9.65 9.52 23.58
CA SER A 275 -11.02 9.01 23.73
C SER A 275 -11.16 7.49 23.54
N SER A 276 -10.35 6.87 22.68
CA SER A 276 -10.53 5.45 22.35
C SER A 276 -9.86 4.52 23.37
N PRO A 277 -10.58 3.53 23.93
CA PRO A 277 -10.00 2.47 24.73
C PRO A 277 -9.38 1.34 23.87
N ASP A 278 -9.79 1.22 22.60
CA ASP A 278 -9.46 0.08 21.75
C ASP A 278 -8.25 0.34 20.86
N VAL A 279 -8.03 1.59 20.44
CA VAL A 279 -6.95 1.93 19.51
C VAL A 279 -6.17 3.17 19.91
N LYS A 280 -4.92 3.23 19.43
CA LYS A 280 -4.07 4.42 19.43
C LYS A 280 -3.63 4.73 17.99
N MET A 281 -3.41 6.00 17.69
CA MET A 281 -3.00 6.48 16.37
C MET A 281 -1.77 7.38 16.49
N GLY A 282 -0.75 7.13 15.66
CA GLY A 282 0.50 7.88 15.68
C GLY A 282 1.71 7.06 15.26
N ALA A 283 2.88 7.39 15.82
CA ALA A 283 4.11 6.63 15.65
C ALA A 283 4.45 5.90 16.95
N LEU A 284 4.76 4.60 16.86
CA LEU A 284 5.23 3.82 18.00
C LEU A 284 6.68 4.21 18.34
N GLN A 285 6.89 4.76 19.53
CA GLN A 285 8.19 5.17 20.05
C GLN A 285 8.31 4.72 21.51
N GLY A 286 9.33 3.90 21.80
CA GLY A 286 9.59 3.44 23.16
C GLY A 286 8.45 2.67 23.82
N GLY A 287 7.71 1.87 23.04
CA GLY A 287 6.53 1.14 23.53
C GLY A 287 5.26 2.00 23.70
N THR A 288 5.33 3.30 23.39
CA THR A 288 4.20 4.24 23.47
C THR A 288 3.87 4.83 22.11
N VAL A 289 2.62 5.23 21.89
CA VAL A 289 2.22 5.91 20.65
C VAL A 289 2.27 7.40 20.87
N VAL A 290 3.12 8.08 20.12
CA VAL A 290 3.20 9.55 20.08
C VAL A 290 2.53 10.08 18.83
N VAL A 291 2.03 11.32 18.86
CA VAL A 291 1.50 11.99 17.67
C VAL A 291 2.56 12.96 17.15
N PRO A 292 3.31 12.62 16.08
CA PRO A 292 4.29 13.52 15.51
C PRO A 292 3.61 14.71 14.83
N ALA A 293 4.25 15.87 14.90
CA ALA A 293 3.85 17.03 14.11
C ALA A 293 4.35 16.91 12.66
N ASN A 294 3.70 17.61 11.74
CA ASN A 294 4.16 17.81 10.35
C ASN A 294 4.36 16.53 9.51
N ILE A 295 3.67 15.45 9.87
CA ILE A 295 3.65 14.20 9.10
C ILE A 295 2.29 13.97 8.43
N THR A 296 2.28 13.20 7.35
CA THR A 296 1.07 12.91 6.57
C THR A 296 0.71 11.42 6.53
N VAL A 297 1.40 10.59 7.31
CA VAL A 297 1.11 9.16 7.44
C VAL A 297 1.30 8.75 8.89
N MET A 298 0.32 8.04 9.46
CA MET A 298 0.39 7.48 10.81
C MET A 298 -0.10 6.04 10.79
N ASP A 299 0.37 5.26 11.74
CA ASP A 299 -0.17 3.93 11.98
C ASP A 299 -1.27 3.98 13.05
N VAL A 300 -2.17 3.01 12.98
CA VAL A 300 -3.19 2.74 13.98
C VAL A 300 -2.85 1.42 14.63
N TYR A 301 -2.85 1.42 15.96
CA TYR A 301 -2.50 0.28 16.79
C TYR A 301 -3.67 -0.13 17.67
N ALA A 302 -4.02 -1.42 17.68
CA ALA A 302 -4.90 -1.98 18.69
C ALA A 302 -4.20 -2.01 20.05
N VAL A 303 -4.89 -1.55 21.09
CA VAL A 303 -4.42 -1.56 22.48
C VAL A 303 -4.30 -2.98 23.01
N GLN A 304 -5.25 -3.84 22.66
CA GLN A 304 -5.20 -5.27 22.93
C GLN A 304 -4.90 -6.03 21.64
N ALA A 305 -3.71 -6.63 21.54
CA ALA A 305 -3.25 -7.32 20.32
C ALA A 305 -4.17 -8.46 19.85
N THR A 306 -4.91 -9.08 20.77
CA THR A 306 -5.81 -10.22 20.52
C THR A 306 -7.26 -9.82 20.27
N SER A 307 -7.59 -8.53 20.31
CA SER A 307 -8.98 -8.06 20.20
C SER A 307 -9.61 -8.34 18.83
N GLY A 308 -8.78 -8.46 17.78
CA GLY A 308 -9.23 -8.66 16.41
C GLY A 308 -9.94 -7.44 15.82
N VAL A 309 -9.77 -6.26 16.42
CA VAL A 309 -10.36 -5.03 15.90
C VAL A 309 -9.67 -4.57 14.61
N SER A 310 -10.42 -3.90 13.76
CA SER A 310 -9.91 -3.19 12.58
C SER A 310 -10.33 -1.72 12.62
N ALA A 311 -9.63 -0.86 11.88
CA ALA A 311 -9.92 0.56 11.87
C ALA A 311 -9.93 1.13 10.45
N VAL A 312 -10.85 2.07 10.19
CA VAL A 312 -10.98 2.77 8.90
C VAL A 312 -11.13 4.26 9.16
N LEU A 313 -10.46 5.07 8.34
CA LEU A 313 -10.61 6.52 8.33
C LEU A 313 -11.59 6.94 7.23
N GLU A 314 -12.67 7.60 7.61
CA GLU A 314 -13.72 8.11 6.73
C GLU A 314 -13.73 9.64 6.73
N PHE A 315 -14.18 10.22 5.62
CA PHE A 315 -14.28 11.67 5.45
C PHE A 315 -15.67 12.06 4.99
N LYS A 316 -16.22 13.12 5.60
CA LYS A 316 -17.43 13.80 5.13
C LYS A 316 -17.10 15.27 4.91
N LEU A 317 -17.09 15.68 3.65
CA LEU A 317 -16.91 17.08 3.27
C LEU A 317 -18.24 17.85 3.47
N PRO A 318 -18.19 19.16 3.78
CA PRO A 318 -19.39 19.98 3.83
C PRO A 318 -20.06 20.01 2.44
N SER A 319 -21.38 19.99 2.41
CA SER A 319 -22.11 20.25 1.17
C SER A 319 -21.82 21.68 0.73
N THR A 320 -21.23 21.86 -0.46
CA THR A 320 -21.16 23.17 -1.10
C THR A 320 -22.58 23.73 -1.22
N GLN A 321 -22.89 24.86 -0.58
CA GLN A 321 -24.05 25.65 -1.01
C GLN A 321 -23.87 26.01 -2.50
N PRO A 322 -24.95 26.13 -3.30
CA PRO A 322 -24.84 26.54 -4.70
C PRO A 322 -24.13 27.89 -4.77
N VAL A 323 -23.10 27.97 -5.60
CA VAL A 323 -22.45 29.24 -5.94
C VAL A 323 -23.53 30.15 -6.56
N ALA A 324 -23.80 31.28 -5.92
CA ALA A 324 -24.62 32.34 -6.52
C ALA A 324 -24.02 32.73 -7.88
N THR A 325 -24.86 32.77 -8.90
CA THR A 325 -24.52 33.13 -10.28
C THR A 325 -23.67 34.41 -10.31
N PRO A 326 -22.50 34.44 -10.98
CA PRO A 326 -21.74 35.67 -11.14
C PRO A 326 -22.54 36.68 -11.99
N PRO A 327 -22.46 38.00 -11.72
CA PRO A 327 -23.03 39.00 -12.61
C PRO A 327 -22.29 39.00 -13.95
N GLN A 328 -23.05 39.05 -15.04
CA GLN A 328 -22.51 39.11 -16.41
C GLN A 328 -21.70 40.41 -16.63
N PRO A 329 -20.43 40.35 -17.09
CA PRO A 329 -19.66 41.56 -17.44
C PRO A 329 -20.05 42.13 -18.82
N PRO A 330 -19.86 43.45 -19.06
CA PRO A 330 -20.18 44.09 -20.33
C PRO A 330 -19.26 43.65 -21.47
N ALA A 331 -19.80 43.71 -22.69
CA ALA A 331 -19.15 43.25 -23.91
C ALA A 331 -17.89 44.05 -24.28
N GLY A 332 -16.84 43.31 -24.64
CA GLY A 332 -15.82 43.74 -25.59
C GLY A 332 -14.44 44.07 -25.01
N VAL A 333 -13.51 43.11 -25.07
CA VAL A 333 -12.13 43.29 -25.58
C VAL A 333 -11.62 41.91 -26.02
N ALA A 334 -11.17 41.80 -27.27
CA ALA A 334 -10.57 40.59 -27.84
C ALA A 334 -9.10 40.42 -27.41
N LYS A 335 -8.72 39.22 -26.93
CA LYS A 335 -7.33 38.73 -26.88
C LYS A 335 -7.29 37.20 -27.04
N THR A 336 -6.44 36.76 -27.98
CA THR A 336 -5.58 35.56 -28.09
C THR A 336 -6.02 34.23 -27.45
N PRO A 337 -5.91 33.07 -28.15
CA PRO A 337 -6.50 31.81 -27.69
C PRO A 337 -5.69 31.19 -26.55
N VAL A 338 -6.07 31.54 -25.32
CA VAL A 338 -5.82 30.73 -24.13
C VAL A 338 -6.99 29.77 -24.02
N GLN A 339 -6.71 28.47 -23.98
CA GLN A 339 -7.71 27.41 -23.88
C GLN A 339 -8.57 27.65 -22.63
N GLN A 340 -9.86 27.92 -22.86
CA GLN A 340 -10.86 28.24 -21.84
C GLN A 340 -11.14 27.06 -20.90
N PRO A 341 -11.61 27.32 -19.65
CA PRO A 341 -12.16 26.28 -18.79
C PRO A 341 -13.47 25.76 -19.38
N ILE A 342 -13.56 24.45 -19.59
CA ILE A 342 -14.73 23.79 -20.20
C ILE A 342 -15.84 23.62 -19.16
N SER A 343 -17.06 23.84 -19.65
CA SER A 343 -18.34 23.80 -18.95
C SER A 343 -18.67 22.45 -18.31
N SER A 344 -19.52 22.49 -17.29
CA SER A 344 -20.02 21.37 -16.48
C SER A 344 -20.92 20.34 -17.20
N SER A 345 -20.51 19.81 -18.36
CA SER A 345 -21.23 18.73 -19.05
C SER A 345 -20.35 17.76 -19.86
N ASP A 346 -19.09 17.53 -19.49
CA ASP A 346 -18.24 16.63 -20.26
C ASP A 346 -18.34 15.18 -19.78
N THR A 347 -18.72 14.29 -20.70
CA THR A 347 -18.66 12.84 -20.54
C THR A 347 -17.26 12.44 -20.06
N TRP A 348 -17.15 11.49 -19.15
CA TRP A 348 -15.85 10.98 -18.71
C TRP A 348 -15.08 10.39 -19.90
N VAL A 349 -13.81 10.75 -20.01
CA VAL A 349 -12.89 10.35 -21.07
C VAL A 349 -11.64 9.76 -20.42
N GLU A 350 -11.32 8.55 -20.83
CA GLU A 350 -10.08 7.91 -20.43
C GLU A 350 -8.88 8.67 -21.04
N GLY A 351 -7.84 8.88 -20.25
CA GLY A 351 -6.64 9.63 -20.57
C GLY A 351 -6.68 11.11 -20.15
N GLN A 352 -7.83 11.62 -19.68
CA GLN A 352 -7.96 13.00 -19.24
C GLN A 352 -7.52 13.23 -17.79
N THR A 353 -7.14 14.47 -17.49
CA THR A 353 -6.83 14.91 -16.12
C THR A 353 -8.02 15.64 -15.52
N TYR A 354 -8.44 15.18 -14.34
CA TYR A 354 -9.57 15.69 -13.58
C TYR A 354 -9.10 16.36 -12.30
N ARG A 355 -9.74 17.48 -11.95
CA ARG A 355 -9.56 18.22 -10.71
C ARG A 355 -10.65 17.84 -9.71
N VAL A 356 -10.38 18.03 -8.42
CA VAL A 356 -11.40 17.84 -7.37
C VAL A 356 -12.58 18.76 -7.65
N GLY A 357 -13.78 18.19 -7.59
CA GLY A 357 -15.02 18.91 -7.86
C GLY A 357 -15.49 18.87 -9.31
N ASP A 358 -14.64 18.43 -10.25
CA ASP A 358 -15.06 18.22 -11.64
C ASP A 358 -16.23 17.23 -11.68
N VAL A 359 -17.24 17.54 -12.50
CA VAL A 359 -18.41 16.68 -12.66
C VAL A 359 -18.44 16.13 -14.06
N VAL A 360 -18.46 14.80 -14.17
CA VAL A 360 -18.47 14.06 -15.44
C VAL A 360 -19.68 13.16 -15.55
N THR A 361 -20.06 12.82 -16.78
CA THR A 361 -21.13 11.85 -17.06
C THR A 361 -20.56 10.55 -17.61
N ARG A 362 -20.99 9.38 -17.12
CA ARG A 362 -20.64 8.08 -17.71
C ARG A 362 -21.80 7.09 -17.54
N LYS A 363 -22.22 6.43 -18.62
CA LYS A 363 -23.39 5.53 -18.64
C LYS A 363 -24.64 6.19 -18.02
N ASP A 364 -24.93 7.41 -18.46
CA ASP A 364 -26.08 8.22 -18.03
C ASP A 364 -26.14 8.57 -16.53
N ARG A 365 -25.04 8.38 -15.80
CA ARG A 365 -24.89 8.79 -14.40
C ARG A 365 -23.86 9.88 -14.26
N ARG A 366 -24.08 10.79 -13.31
CA ARG A 366 -23.16 11.87 -13.00
C ARG A 366 -22.28 11.49 -11.82
N TYR A 367 -21.03 11.92 -11.89
CA TYR A 367 -20.04 11.66 -10.86
C TYR A 367 -19.22 12.92 -10.60
N ARG A 368 -18.89 13.17 -9.34
CA ARG A 368 -17.99 14.23 -8.91
C ARG A 368 -16.61 13.65 -8.59
N CYS A 369 -15.57 14.25 -9.12
CA CYS A 369 -14.19 13.90 -8.82
C CYS A 369 -13.85 14.26 -7.36
N LEU A 370 -13.39 13.29 -6.58
CA LEU A 370 -13.03 13.43 -5.16
C LEU A 370 -11.56 13.75 -4.94
N GLN A 371 -10.69 13.31 -5.85
CA GLN A 371 -9.24 13.46 -5.79
C GLN A 371 -8.73 13.83 -7.17
N ALA A 372 -7.88 14.85 -7.30
CA ALA A 372 -7.33 15.23 -8.60
C ALA A 372 -6.44 14.09 -9.15
N HIS A 373 -6.67 13.66 -10.39
CA HIS A 373 -5.96 12.54 -11.00
C HIS A 373 -6.01 12.58 -12.53
N THR A 374 -5.10 11.86 -13.18
CA THR A 374 -5.18 11.57 -14.63
C THR A 374 -5.73 10.17 -14.83
N ALA A 375 -6.86 10.03 -15.51
CA ALA A 375 -7.53 8.77 -15.79
C ALA A 375 -6.78 7.92 -16.85
N TYR A 376 -5.53 7.53 -16.60
CA TYR A 376 -4.67 6.87 -17.58
C TYR A 376 -5.35 5.70 -18.30
N LYS A 377 -5.06 5.57 -19.60
CA LYS A 377 -5.62 4.52 -20.46
C LYS A 377 -5.28 3.13 -19.92
N GLY A 378 -6.30 2.31 -19.66
CA GLY A 378 -6.17 0.96 -19.11
C GLY A 378 -6.15 0.90 -17.58
N ALA A 379 -6.12 2.04 -16.86
CA ALA A 379 -6.06 2.05 -15.39
C ALA A 379 -7.40 1.67 -14.72
N GLY A 380 -8.49 1.58 -15.48
CA GLY A 380 -9.81 1.22 -14.94
C GLY A 380 -10.41 2.30 -14.02
N TRP A 381 -9.91 3.54 -14.06
CA TRP A 381 -10.35 4.66 -13.23
C TRP A 381 -11.63 5.34 -13.69
N SER A 382 -12.49 4.60 -14.39
CA SER A 382 -13.80 5.11 -14.77
C SER A 382 -14.68 5.35 -13.55
N PRO A 383 -15.53 6.38 -13.52
CA PRO A 383 -16.34 6.73 -12.36
C PRO A 383 -17.23 5.64 -11.78
N ASP A 384 -17.64 4.67 -12.58
CA ASP A 384 -18.47 3.52 -12.20
C ASP A 384 -17.68 2.24 -11.88
N ALA A 385 -16.34 2.28 -11.89
CA ALA A 385 -15.54 1.12 -11.53
C ALA A 385 -15.49 0.93 -10.01
N VAL A 386 -15.59 -0.33 -9.56
CA VAL A 386 -15.63 -0.68 -8.12
C VAL A 386 -14.40 -0.18 -7.36
N GLY A 387 -13.23 -0.12 -8.00
CA GLY A 387 -11.98 0.35 -7.38
C GLY A 387 -11.80 1.87 -7.36
N SER A 388 -12.63 2.63 -8.08
CA SER A 388 -12.52 4.10 -8.18
C SER A 388 -13.73 4.80 -7.57
N ILE A 389 -14.88 4.13 -7.50
CA ILE A 389 -16.09 4.67 -6.89
C ILE A 389 -15.89 4.85 -5.38
N ASN A 390 -16.31 6.00 -4.86
CA ASN A 390 -16.11 6.49 -3.50
C ASN A 390 -14.64 6.73 -3.10
N VAL A 391 -13.69 6.52 -4.02
CA VAL A 391 -12.26 6.80 -3.81
C VAL A 391 -11.83 8.00 -4.66
N LEU A 392 -12.02 7.91 -5.97
CA LEU A 392 -11.74 8.95 -6.97
C LEU A 392 -13.01 9.67 -7.42
N TRP A 393 -14.17 9.02 -7.36
CA TRP A 393 -15.44 9.51 -7.90
C TRP A 393 -16.61 9.29 -6.94
N GLN A 394 -17.48 10.28 -6.79
CA GLN A 394 -18.71 10.21 -6.00
C GLN A 394 -19.93 10.27 -6.93
N PRO A 395 -20.89 9.32 -6.87
CA PRO A 395 -22.17 9.46 -7.57
C PRO A 395 -22.91 10.73 -7.13
N LEU A 396 -23.52 11.44 -8.09
CA LEU A 396 -24.38 12.60 -7.83
C LEU A 396 -25.86 12.27 -7.94
#